data_AF-A0A8T4EG63-F1
#
_entry.id   AF-A0A8T4EG63-F1
#
_cell.length_a   1.000
_cell.length_b   1.000
_cell.length_c   1.000
_cell.angle_alpha   90.00
_cell.angle_beta   90.00
_cell.angle_gamma   90.00
#
_symmetry.space_group_name_H-M   'P 1'
#
loop_
_entity.id
_entity.type
_entity.pdbx_description
1 polymer ?
#
loop_
_entity_poly.entity_id
_entity_poly.type
_entity_poly.pdbx_seq_one_letter_code
_entity_poly.pdbx_strand_id
1 'polypeptide(L)'
;NESTLVEYVNSGASLVMTDSHGGYWSTVRTVFVYDQDGDGLRDWDSDDAEEHVLLSTSTPFHTEGKLGLYFIAACSTGTFVNQYCLTEYITRTSGIGCIGSSSSAYYDSRWYDGETLGWWTQGLSERFWRQVFEEDGNHPGKALALAKEKYGADYILLEPDMYDGGRTCTEYNLMGDPEVPLWLDIPSALTVGVSPDNASRTITVLVEAGNTPLANAVVTVVGDSIYQKALTDSDGEVHIAMPSVVNATDITITASRNGYVPAEMNASIPPGGNLIDMNLVVPTIVIGAITLAALILYNKKKV
;
A
#
# COMPACT_ATOMS: atom_id res chain seq x y z
N ASN A 1 -18.87 2.37 -23.03
CA ASN A 1 -17.82 2.78 -23.99
C ASN A 1 -16.66 3.41 -23.22
N GLU A 2 -15.46 3.48 -23.81
CA GLU A 2 -14.23 3.96 -23.17
C GLU A 2 -14.39 5.28 -22.42
N SER A 3 -15.04 6.28 -23.02
CA SER A 3 -15.23 7.61 -22.43
C SER A 3 -15.92 7.55 -21.06
N THR A 4 -16.93 6.68 -20.93
CA THR A 4 -17.66 6.52 -19.66
C THR A 4 -16.77 5.89 -18.58
N LEU A 5 -15.99 4.85 -18.92
CA LEU A 5 -15.10 4.20 -17.94
C LEU A 5 -13.99 5.16 -17.50
N VAL A 6 -13.40 5.89 -18.46
CA VAL A 6 -12.37 6.92 -18.19
C VAL A 6 -12.93 8.06 -17.34
N GLU A 7 -14.17 8.49 -17.57
CA GLU A 7 -14.84 9.48 -16.73
C GLU A 7 -14.97 9.00 -15.28
N TYR A 8 -15.39 7.75 -15.05
CA TYR A 8 -15.44 7.18 -13.70
C TYR A 8 -14.07 7.11 -13.05
N VAL A 9 -13.05 6.65 -13.79
CA VAL A 9 -11.66 6.65 -13.30
C VAL A 9 -11.22 8.06 -12.89
N ASN A 10 -11.45 9.06 -13.75
CA ASN A 10 -11.08 10.44 -13.48
C ASN A 10 -11.86 11.04 -12.30
N SER A 11 -13.10 10.60 -12.08
CA SER A 11 -13.92 11.03 -10.94
C SER A 11 -13.38 10.50 -9.60
N GLY A 12 -12.68 9.36 -9.62
CA GLY A 12 -12.00 8.75 -8.49
C GLY A 12 -12.51 7.35 -8.15
N ALA A 13 -11.99 6.32 -8.84
CA ALA A 13 -12.25 4.93 -8.54
C ALA A 13 -11.08 4.31 -7.76
N SER A 14 -11.33 3.75 -6.57
CA SER A 14 -10.30 3.11 -5.75
C SER A 14 -9.89 1.72 -6.27
N LEU A 15 -10.86 0.96 -6.78
CA LEU A 15 -10.68 -0.36 -7.36
C LEU A 15 -11.33 -0.40 -8.75
N VAL A 16 -10.60 -0.88 -9.75
CA VAL A 16 -11.08 -0.99 -11.13
C VAL A 16 -10.82 -2.40 -11.64
N MET A 17 -11.85 -3.03 -12.19
CA MET A 17 -11.74 -4.33 -12.86
C MET A 17 -12.32 -4.24 -14.26
N THR A 18 -11.63 -4.83 -15.23
CA THR A 18 -12.19 -5.08 -16.56
C THR A 18 -12.01 -6.54 -16.90
N ASP A 19 -13.07 -7.16 -17.40
CA ASP A 19 -13.07 -8.48 -18.04
C ASP A 19 -13.42 -8.28 -19.51
N SER A 20 -12.47 -8.58 -20.40
CA SER A 20 -12.59 -8.27 -21.81
C SER A 20 -11.56 -9.00 -22.68
N HIS A 21 -11.67 -8.83 -24.01
CA HIS A 21 -10.53 -9.04 -24.88
C HIS A 21 -9.49 -7.95 -24.66
N GLY A 22 -8.26 -8.21 -25.07
CA GLY A 22 -7.20 -7.23 -24.93
C GLY A 22 -6.05 -7.47 -25.87
N GLY A 23 -5.26 -6.43 -25.98
CA GLY A 23 -3.93 -6.50 -26.56
C GLY A 23 -3.01 -5.57 -25.80
N TYR A 24 -1.86 -5.34 -26.40
CA TYR A 24 -0.79 -4.59 -25.78
C TYR A 24 -1.18 -3.19 -25.29
N TRP A 25 -2.05 -2.52 -26.04
CA TRP A 25 -2.38 -1.11 -25.84
C TRP A 25 -3.80 -0.86 -25.35
N SER A 26 -4.68 -1.86 -25.34
CA SER A 26 -6.08 -1.63 -25.04
C SER A 26 -6.82 -2.89 -24.60
N THR A 27 -7.94 -2.65 -23.92
CA THR A 27 -8.99 -3.63 -23.69
C THR A 27 -10.20 -3.30 -24.54
N VAL A 28 -10.84 -4.33 -25.08
CA VAL A 28 -12.03 -4.19 -25.93
C VAL A 28 -13.12 -5.14 -25.47
N ARG A 29 -14.34 -4.63 -25.39
CA ARG A 29 -15.54 -5.41 -25.09
C ARG A 29 -16.37 -5.56 -26.36
N THR A 30 -16.70 -6.80 -26.67
CA THR A 30 -17.70 -7.11 -27.69
C THR A 30 -19.09 -6.86 -27.13
N VAL A 31 -19.90 -6.07 -27.83
CA VAL A 31 -21.29 -5.74 -27.49
C VAL A 31 -22.18 -6.16 -28.63
N PHE A 32 -23.29 -6.83 -28.31
CA PHE A 32 -24.34 -7.14 -29.28
C PHE A 32 -25.18 -5.89 -29.47
N VAL A 33 -25.19 -5.37 -30.69
CA VAL A 33 -25.87 -4.09 -31.00
C VAL A 33 -27.25 -4.28 -31.60
N TYR A 34 -27.58 -5.51 -32.00
CA TYR A 34 -28.89 -5.88 -32.50
C TYR A 34 -29.38 -7.15 -31.80
N ASP A 35 -30.68 -7.14 -31.51
CA ASP A 35 -31.44 -8.24 -30.94
C ASP A 35 -32.54 -8.57 -31.96
N GLN A 36 -32.28 -9.60 -32.78
CA GLN A 36 -33.03 -9.92 -34.00
C GLN A 36 -34.42 -10.45 -33.69
N ASP A 37 -34.58 -11.22 -32.62
CA ASP A 37 -35.85 -11.79 -32.20
C ASP A 37 -36.50 -11.10 -30.99
N GLY A 38 -35.77 -10.19 -30.34
CA GLY A 38 -36.27 -9.33 -29.26
C GLY A 38 -36.29 -10.02 -27.90
N ASP A 39 -35.58 -11.14 -27.73
CA ASP A 39 -35.55 -11.91 -26.49
C ASP A 39 -34.48 -11.42 -25.48
N GLY A 40 -33.65 -10.46 -25.90
CA GLY A 40 -32.57 -9.89 -25.09
C GLY A 40 -31.34 -10.80 -24.97
N LEU A 41 -31.25 -11.87 -25.76
CA LEU A 41 -30.11 -12.77 -25.85
C LEU A 41 -29.29 -12.49 -27.11
N ARG A 42 -28.15 -13.16 -27.22
CA ARG A 42 -27.27 -13.05 -28.38
C ARG A 42 -27.79 -13.94 -29.51
N ASP A 43 -28.07 -13.33 -30.66
CA ASP A 43 -28.27 -14.03 -31.93
C ASP A 43 -26.92 -14.50 -32.50
N TRP A 44 -26.56 -15.75 -32.23
CA TRP A 44 -25.27 -16.34 -32.62
C TRP A 44 -25.04 -16.41 -34.14
N ASP A 45 -26.11 -16.37 -34.93
CA ASP A 45 -26.07 -16.46 -36.40
C ASP A 45 -26.02 -15.08 -37.09
N SER A 46 -25.96 -13.99 -36.32
CA SER A 46 -25.87 -12.62 -36.83
C SER A 46 -24.45 -12.05 -36.67
N ASP A 47 -24.00 -11.27 -37.66
CA ASP A 47 -22.74 -10.50 -37.61
C ASP A 47 -22.91 -9.17 -36.83
N ASP A 48 -23.85 -9.12 -35.87
CA ASP A 48 -24.30 -7.88 -35.22
C ASP A 48 -23.55 -7.56 -33.92
N ALA A 49 -22.25 -7.88 -33.89
CA ALA A 49 -21.37 -7.61 -32.75
C ALA A 49 -20.40 -6.47 -33.07
N GLU A 50 -20.34 -5.47 -32.19
CA GLU A 50 -19.37 -4.38 -32.26
C GLU A 50 -18.32 -4.50 -31.15
N GLU A 51 -17.09 -4.14 -31.46
CA GLU A 51 -16.02 -4.00 -30.46
C GLU A 51 -15.94 -2.56 -29.97
N HIS A 52 -16.04 -2.39 -28.65
CA HIS A 52 -15.86 -1.09 -28.01
C HIS A 52 -14.65 -1.12 -27.10
N VAL A 53 -13.72 -0.19 -27.30
CA VAL A 53 -12.60 0.03 -26.40
C VAL A 53 -13.14 0.37 -24.99
N LEU A 54 -12.50 -0.18 -23.96
CA LEU A 54 -12.77 0.12 -22.55
C LEU A 54 -11.66 0.98 -21.94
N LEU A 55 -10.41 0.57 -22.13
CA LEU A 55 -9.21 1.30 -21.70
C LEU A 55 -8.19 1.24 -22.83
N SER A 56 -7.43 2.31 -23.02
CA SER A 56 -6.32 2.33 -23.98
C SER A 56 -5.16 3.22 -23.53
N THR A 57 -3.99 2.98 -24.08
CA THR A 57 -2.83 3.88 -23.91
C THR A 57 -2.97 5.19 -24.69
N SER A 58 -3.98 5.31 -25.55
CA SER A 58 -4.25 6.53 -26.32
C SER A 58 -5.13 7.54 -25.58
N THR A 59 -5.87 7.10 -24.56
CA THR A 59 -6.79 7.97 -23.83
C THR A 59 -6.15 8.46 -22.53
N PRO A 60 -5.92 9.77 -22.36
CA PRO A 60 -5.31 10.30 -21.15
C PRO A 60 -6.23 10.16 -19.94
N PHE A 61 -5.63 9.83 -18.81
CA PHE A 61 -6.27 9.93 -17.50
C PHE A 61 -5.94 11.26 -16.83
N HIS A 62 -6.96 11.87 -16.24
CA HIS A 62 -6.91 13.13 -15.51
C HIS A 62 -7.46 12.91 -14.09
N THR A 63 -6.80 12.03 -13.33
CA THR A 63 -7.28 11.59 -12.00
C THR A 63 -7.07 12.62 -10.90
N GLU A 64 -6.25 13.66 -11.13
CA GLU A 64 -5.89 14.66 -10.11
C GLU A 64 -5.37 14.04 -8.80
N GLY A 65 -4.66 12.91 -8.90
CA GLY A 65 -4.13 12.17 -7.75
C GLY A 65 -5.10 11.16 -7.13
N LYS A 66 -6.32 11.00 -7.66
CA LYS A 66 -7.27 9.96 -7.26
C LYS A 66 -6.92 8.63 -7.94
N LEU A 67 -5.87 8.00 -7.44
CA LEU A 67 -5.31 6.79 -8.04
C LEU A 67 -6.01 5.53 -7.51
N GLY A 68 -6.21 4.56 -8.40
CA GLY A 68 -6.86 3.28 -8.08
C GLY A 68 -5.95 2.06 -8.27
N LEU A 69 -6.38 0.90 -7.78
CA LEU A 69 -5.79 -0.38 -8.15
C LEU A 69 -6.59 -1.01 -9.28
N TYR A 70 -5.90 -1.51 -10.30
CA TYR A 70 -6.51 -2.09 -11.49
C TYR A 70 -6.25 -3.59 -11.56
N PHE A 71 -7.29 -4.36 -11.89
CA PHE A 71 -7.16 -5.74 -12.35
C PHE A 71 -7.72 -5.84 -13.78
N ILE A 72 -6.82 -6.02 -14.74
CA ILE A 72 -7.17 -6.13 -16.15
C ILE A 72 -7.12 -7.60 -16.56
N ALA A 73 -8.30 -8.21 -16.56
CA ALA A 73 -8.50 -9.54 -17.06
C ALA A 73 -8.63 -9.44 -18.59
N ALA A 74 -7.50 -9.49 -19.29
CA ALA A 74 -7.44 -9.45 -20.76
C ALA A 74 -6.07 -9.87 -21.30
N CYS A 75 -6.02 -10.35 -22.54
CA CYS A 75 -4.78 -10.82 -23.18
C CYS A 75 -3.74 -9.71 -23.32
N SER A 76 -2.47 -10.04 -23.04
CA SER A 76 -1.27 -9.25 -23.38
C SER A 76 -1.23 -7.80 -22.86
N THR A 77 -2.09 -7.44 -21.91
CA THR A 77 -2.13 -6.08 -21.34
C THR A 77 -0.95 -5.79 -20.43
N GLY A 78 -0.31 -6.83 -19.90
CA GLY A 78 0.86 -6.80 -19.01
C GLY A 78 2.16 -7.32 -19.64
N THR A 79 2.30 -7.26 -20.97
CA THR A 79 3.50 -7.75 -21.66
C THR A 79 4.65 -6.73 -21.64
N PHE A 80 5.34 -6.53 -20.50
CA PHE A 80 6.35 -5.48 -20.29
C PHE A 80 7.74 -5.67 -20.95
N VAL A 81 7.87 -6.56 -21.94
CA VAL A 81 9.19 -6.94 -22.48
C VAL A 81 9.71 -6.07 -23.62
N ASN A 82 8.84 -5.55 -24.49
CA ASN A 82 9.25 -5.01 -25.79
C ASN A 82 8.74 -3.60 -26.11
N GLN A 83 7.71 -3.13 -25.42
CA GLN A 83 7.07 -1.83 -25.64
C GLN A 83 6.43 -1.36 -24.33
N TYR A 84 5.67 -0.28 -24.38
CA TYR A 84 4.95 0.24 -23.23
C TYR A 84 3.52 -0.31 -23.19
N CYS A 85 3.27 -1.28 -22.32
CA CYS A 85 1.98 -1.97 -22.28
C CYS A 85 0.92 -1.19 -21.48
N LEU A 86 -0.34 -1.61 -21.60
CA LEU A 86 -1.47 -0.96 -20.94
C LEU A 86 -1.30 -0.89 -19.42
N THR A 87 -0.82 -1.95 -18.77
CA THR A 87 -0.62 -1.93 -17.31
C THR A 87 0.49 -0.98 -16.89
N GLU A 88 1.56 -0.82 -17.69
CA GLU A 88 2.60 0.20 -17.44
C GLU A 88 2.05 1.61 -17.59
N TYR A 89 1.21 1.83 -18.61
CA TYR A 89 0.55 3.10 -18.84
C TYR A 89 -0.33 3.50 -17.66
N ILE A 90 -1.20 2.61 -17.21
CA ILE A 90 -2.10 2.85 -16.07
C ILE A 90 -1.32 3.12 -14.80
N THR A 91 -0.32 2.30 -14.47
CA THR A 91 0.51 2.46 -13.25
C THR A 91 1.22 3.82 -13.19
N ARG A 92 1.43 4.49 -14.35
CA ARG A 92 2.12 5.78 -14.42
C ARG A 92 1.18 6.97 -14.56
N THR A 93 -0.12 6.75 -14.75
CA THR A 93 -1.08 7.82 -15.08
C THR A 93 -2.27 7.85 -14.13
N SER A 94 -2.86 6.69 -13.82
CA SER A 94 -4.12 6.60 -13.08
C SER A 94 -4.13 5.57 -11.95
N GLY A 95 -3.10 4.73 -11.84
CA GLY A 95 -3.05 3.63 -10.89
C GLY A 95 -1.96 3.74 -9.84
N ILE A 96 -2.25 3.28 -8.63
CA ILE A 96 -1.23 2.90 -7.62
C ILE A 96 -0.61 1.53 -7.95
N GLY A 97 -1.32 0.74 -8.76
CA GLY A 97 -0.85 -0.49 -9.34
C GLY A 97 -1.83 -1.02 -10.39
N CYS A 98 -1.34 -1.90 -11.24
CA CYS A 98 -2.14 -2.55 -12.27
C CYS A 98 -1.70 -3.99 -12.48
N ILE A 99 -2.65 -4.91 -12.43
CA ILE A 99 -2.46 -6.33 -12.68
C ILE A 99 -2.94 -6.64 -14.10
N GLY A 100 -2.17 -7.38 -14.89
CA GLY A 100 -2.57 -7.82 -16.23
C GLY A 100 -1.76 -9.01 -16.73
N SER A 101 -2.30 -9.71 -17.74
CA SER A 101 -1.66 -10.88 -18.34
C SER A 101 -0.54 -10.48 -19.31
N SER A 102 0.60 -11.17 -19.22
CA SER A 102 1.72 -11.03 -20.16
C SER A 102 1.49 -11.73 -21.50
N SER A 103 0.44 -12.53 -21.65
CA SER A 103 0.17 -13.30 -22.87
C SER A 103 -1.33 -13.46 -23.10
N SER A 104 -1.99 -14.39 -22.41
CA SER A 104 -3.36 -14.79 -22.69
C SER A 104 -4.26 -14.63 -21.47
N ALA A 105 -5.53 -14.35 -21.72
CA ALA A 105 -6.59 -14.43 -20.73
C ALA A 105 -7.62 -15.43 -21.26
N TYR A 106 -7.89 -16.46 -20.46
CA TYR A 106 -8.82 -17.52 -20.82
C TYR A 106 -10.10 -17.39 -20.00
N TYR A 107 -11.23 -17.61 -20.68
CA TYR A 107 -12.56 -17.41 -20.14
C TYR A 107 -13.45 -18.60 -20.45
N ASP A 108 -14.32 -18.92 -19.51
CA ASP A 108 -15.45 -19.81 -19.74
C ASP A 108 -16.76 -19.03 -19.69
N SER A 109 -17.51 -19.10 -20.78
CA SER A 109 -18.86 -18.54 -20.89
C SER A 109 -19.87 -19.13 -19.89
N ARG A 110 -19.57 -20.31 -19.34
CA ARG A 110 -20.36 -21.02 -18.33
C ARG A 110 -19.70 -20.98 -16.96
N TRP A 111 -18.72 -20.10 -16.76
CA TRP A 111 -18.06 -19.96 -15.47
C TRP A 111 -19.08 -19.58 -14.39
N TYR A 112 -18.94 -20.24 -13.24
CA TYR A 112 -19.67 -19.90 -12.03
C TYR A 112 -18.76 -20.10 -10.82
N ASP A 113 -19.11 -19.45 -9.71
CA ASP A 113 -18.50 -19.62 -8.39
C ASP A 113 -18.84 -21.03 -7.85
N GLY A 114 -18.12 -22.04 -8.34
CA GLY A 114 -18.13 -23.40 -7.84
C GLY A 114 -17.07 -23.63 -6.76
N GLU A 115 -16.96 -24.87 -6.25
CA GLU A 115 -16.10 -25.21 -5.11
C GLU A 115 -14.63 -24.79 -5.28
N THR A 116 -14.11 -24.78 -6.51
CA THR A 116 -12.73 -24.38 -6.82
C THR A 116 -12.64 -23.15 -7.73
N LEU A 117 -13.71 -22.37 -7.91
CA LEU A 117 -13.70 -21.14 -8.75
C LEU A 117 -13.16 -21.32 -10.20
N GLY A 118 -12.89 -22.54 -10.67
CA GLY A 118 -12.33 -22.85 -11.98
C GLY A 118 -10.87 -22.41 -12.25
N TRP A 119 -10.38 -22.86 -13.41
CA TRP A 119 -9.02 -22.66 -13.99
C TRP A 119 -8.94 -21.51 -14.99
N TRP A 120 -9.94 -20.63 -14.96
CA TRP A 120 -10.05 -19.54 -15.91
C TRP A 120 -9.55 -18.25 -15.26
N THR A 121 -9.33 -17.23 -16.08
CA THR A 121 -8.98 -15.88 -15.60
C THR A 121 -9.99 -15.40 -14.55
N GLN A 122 -11.27 -15.68 -14.78
CA GLN A 122 -12.35 -15.37 -13.84
C GLN A 122 -12.05 -15.93 -12.45
N GLY A 123 -11.62 -17.20 -12.37
CA GLY A 123 -11.25 -17.86 -11.12
C GLY A 123 -10.05 -17.23 -10.41
N LEU A 124 -9.01 -16.81 -11.13
CA LEU A 124 -7.89 -16.09 -10.53
C LEU A 124 -8.33 -14.70 -10.04
N SER A 125 -9.10 -13.97 -10.84
CA SER A 125 -9.59 -12.63 -10.49
C SER A 125 -10.49 -12.64 -9.25
N GLU A 126 -11.40 -13.62 -9.16
CA GLU A 126 -12.27 -13.80 -8.01
C GLU A 126 -11.46 -14.12 -6.74
N ARG A 127 -10.47 -15.01 -6.84
CA ARG A 127 -9.55 -15.29 -5.72
C ARG A 127 -8.80 -14.04 -5.30
N PHE A 128 -8.28 -13.27 -6.25
CA PHE A 128 -7.57 -12.03 -5.97
C PHE A 128 -8.45 -11.06 -5.18
N TRP A 129 -9.67 -10.81 -5.64
CA TRP A 129 -10.58 -9.90 -4.94
C TRP A 129 -10.99 -10.43 -3.57
N ARG A 130 -11.28 -11.74 -3.43
CA ARG A 130 -11.49 -12.36 -2.11
C ARG A 130 -10.32 -12.11 -1.18
N GLN A 131 -9.08 -12.29 -1.65
CA GLN A 131 -7.90 -11.98 -0.85
C GLN A 131 -7.83 -10.49 -0.49
N VAL A 132 -8.09 -9.57 -1.42
CA VAL A 132 -8.09 -8.13 -1.13
C VAL A 132 -9.07 -7.77 0.01
N PHE A 133 -10.24 -8.40 0.05
CA PHE A 133 -11.28 -8.14 1.06
C PHE A 133 -11.16 -9.00 2.34
N GLU A 134 -10.24 -9.97 2.40
CA GLU A 134 -9.93 -10.73 3.61
C GLU A 134 -9.04 -9.91 4.58
N GLU A 135 -9.10 -10.21 5.88
CA GLU A 135 -8.27 -9.57 6.90
C GLU A 135 -6.77 -9.75 6.56
N ASP A 136 -6.00 -8.66 6.63
CA ASP A 136 -4.58 -8.56 6.20
C ASP A 136 -4.30 -8.79 4.69
N GLY A 137 -5.31 -8.86 3.84
CA GLY A 137 -5.15 -9.08 2.40
C GLY A 137 -5.16 -7.80 1.54
N ASN A 138 -5.31 -6.64 2.16
CA ASN A 138 -5.38 -5.34 1.47
C ASN A 138 -4.05 -4.86 0.84
N HIS A 139 -3.05 -5.72 0.65
CA HIS A 139 -1.82 -5.40 -0.06
C HIS A 139 -1.83 -6.16 -1.39
N PRO A 140 -1.75 -5.47 -2.55
CA PRO A 140 -1.99 -6.10 -3.84
C PRO A 140 -0.99 -7.22 -4.16
N GLY A 141 0.26 -7.09 -3.71
CA GLY A 141 1.28 -8.12 -3.89
C GLY A 141 0.94 -9.39 -3.11
N LYS A 142 0.60 -9.25 -1.82
CA LYS A 142 0.18 -10.37 -0.96
C LYS A 142 -1.11 -11.02 -1.49
N ALA A 143 -2.12 -10.22 -1.84
CA ALA A 143 -3.37 -10.73 -2.39
C ALA A 143 -3.16 -11.53 -3.67
N LEU A 144 -2.34 -11.03 -4.60
CA LEU A 144 -2.05 -11.74 -5.85
C LEU A 144 -1.24 -13.03 -5.59
N ALA A 145 -0.27 -13.00 -4.66
CA ALA A 145 0.51 -14.17 -4.31
C ALA A 145 -0.36 -15.28 -3.69
N LEU A 146 -1.22 -14.95 -2.73
CA LEU A 146 -2.13 -15.90 -2.09
C LEU A 146 -3.21 -16.40 -3.06
N ALA A 147 -3.71 -15.54 -3.95
CA ALA A 147 -4.65 -15.94 -5.00
C ALA A 147 -4.02 -16.98 -5.95
N LYS A 148 -2.77 -16.77 -6.35
CA LYS A 148 -2.00 -17.70 -7.18
C LYS A 148 -1.67 -19.00 -6.45
N GLU A 149 -1.35 -18.94 -5.17
CA GLU A 149 -1.12 -20.12 -4.34
C GLU A 149 -2.38 -21.00 -4.29
N LYS A 150 -3.54 -20.41 -3.94
CA LYS A 150 -4.83 -21.11 -3.92
C LYS A 150 -5.18 -21.68 -5.31
N TYR A 151 -5.01 -20.86 -6.35
CA TYR A 151 -5.24 -21.27 -7.73
C TYR A 151 -4.37 -22.49 -8.12
N GLY A 152 -3.08 -22.46 -7.78
CA GLY A 152 -2.16 -23.56 -8.06
C GLY A 152 -2.44 -24.82 -7.23
N ALA A 153 -2.84 -24.65 -5.96
CA ALA A 153 -3.22 -25.77 -5.09
C ALA A 153 -4.42 -26.52 -5.63
N ASP A 154 -5.46 -25.81 -6.07
CA ASP A 154 -6.61 -26.42 -6.72
C ASP A 154 -6.15 -27.18 -7.97
N TYR A 155 -5.25 -26.60 -8.78
CA TYR A 155 -4.83 -27.15 -10.09
C TYR A 155 -4.17 -28.50 -9.99
N ILE A 156 -3.41 -28.71 -8.92
CA ILE A 156 -2.74 -29.98 -8.65
C ILE A 156 -3.74 -31.07 -8.23
N LEU A 157 -4.88 -30.70 -7.63
CA LEU A 157 -5.84 -31.65 -7.04
C LEU A 157 -6.84 -32.27 -8.04
N LEU A 158 -7.02 -31.69 -9.23
CA LEU A 158 -8.19 -31.94 -10.09
C LEU A 158 -7.87 -32.32 -11.54
N GLU A 159 -6.71 -32.96 -11.78
CA GLU A 159 -6.19 -33.46 -13.08
C GLU A 159 -5.47 -32.38 -13.94
N PRO A 160 -4.13 -32.50 -14.11
CA PRO A 160 -3.26 -31.49 -14.76
C PRO A 160 -3.31 -31.47 -16.30
N ASP A 161 -4.28 -32.12 -16.90
CA ASP A 161 -4.38 -32.39 -18.34
C ASP A 161 -4.85 -31.16 -19.14
N MET A 162 -5.40 -30.15 -18.46
CA MET A 162 -5.79 -28.88 -19.08
C MET A 162 -4.61 -27.92 -19.16
N TYR A 163 -4.05 -27.83 -20.37
CA TYR A 163 -2.96 -26.97 -20.87
C TYR A 163 -2.93 -25.48 -20.41
N ASP A 164 -3.94 -24.99 -19.69
CA ASP A 164 -4.18 -23.57 -19.40
C ASP A 164 -3.94 -23.12 -17.96
N GLY A 165 -4.10 -23.99 -16.95
CA GLY A 165 -4.09 -23.53 -15.56
C GLY A 165 -2.74 -22.93 -15.13
N GLY A 166 -1.64 -23.58 -15.49
CA GLY A 166 -0.28 -23.07 -15.22
C GLY A 166 -0.03 -21.69 -15.84
N ARG A 167 -0.62 -21.40 -17.01
CA ARG A 167 -0.43 -20.13 -17.73
C ARG A 167 -1.06 -18.98 -16.98
N THR A 168 -2.34 -19.07 -16.63
CA THR A 168 -3.06 -18.05 -15.85
C THR A 168 -2.31 -17.69 -14.56
N CYS A 169 -1.76 -18.68 -13.85
CA CYS A 169 -0.99 -18.44 -12.64
C CYS A 169 0.33 -17.68 -12.90
N THR A 170 1.03 -17.99 -14.00
CA THR A 170 2.34 -17.36 -14.31
C THR A 170 2.24 -16.03 -15.08
N GLU A 171 1.17 -15.80 -15.83
CA GLU A 171 1.10 -14.69 -16.79
C GLU A 171 0.59 -13.37 -16.18
N TYR A 172 -0.19 -13.43 -15.10
CA TYR A 172 -0.71 -12.23 -14.43
C TYR A 172 0.35 -11.57 -13.53
N ASN A 173 0.78 -10.37 -13.87
CA ASN A 173 1.82 -9.65 -13.14
C ASN A 173 1.27 -8.36 -12.54
N LEU A 174 1.67 -8.06 -11.30
CA LEU A 174 1.42 -6.76 -10.68
C LEU A 174 2.51 -5.79 -11.09
N MET A 175 2.11 -4.65 -11.64
CA MET A 175 2.95 -3.46 -11.80
C MET A 175 2.59 -2.44 -10.74
N GLY A 176 3.59 -1.82 -10.13
CA GLY A 176 3.42 -0.88 -9.03
C GLY A 176 4.04 -1.41 -7.74
N ASP A 177 3.63 -0.85 -6.60
CA ASP A 177 4.13 -1.23 -5.29
C ASP A 177 3.34 -2.44 -4.75
N PRO A 178 3.97 -3.61 -4.50
CA PRO A 178 3.27 -4.76 -3.93
C PRO A 178 2.82 -4.56 -2.48
N GLU A 179 3.45 -3.63 -1.75
CA GLU A 179 3.25 -3.39 -0.32
C GLU A 179 2.38 -2.14 -0.04
N VAL A 180 1.79 -1.52 -1.07
CA VAL A 180 0.87 -0.41 -0.85
C VAL A 180 -0.40 -0.90 -0.15
N PRO A 181 -0.77 -0.36 1.03
CA PRO A 181 -2.02 -0.73 1.68
C PRO A 181 -3.19 -0.09 0.92
N LEU A 182 -4.14 -0.92 0.50
CA LEU A 182 -5.38 -0.49 -0.14
C LEU A 182 -6.37 -0.01 0.93
N TRP A 183 -6.98 1.13 0.66
CA TRP A 183 -8.16 1.58 1.41
C TRP A 183 -9.42 0.99 0.78
N LEU A 184 -10.11 0.12 1.52
CA LEU A 184 -11.36 -0.53 1.11
C LEU A 184 -12.60 0.27 1.51
N ASP A 185 -12.41 1.31 2.32
CA ASP A 185 -13.42 2.29 2.73
C ASP A 185 -12.71 3.65 2.92
N ILE A 186 -13.47 4.71 3.20
CA ILE A 186 -12.94 6.05 3.50
C ILE A 186 -12.06 5.96 4.76
N PRO A 187 -10.75 6.22 4.68
CA PRO A 187 -9.87 6.07 5.82
C PRO A 187 -10.12 7.14 6.89
N SER A 188 -10.05 6.75 8.16
CA SER A 188 -10.10 7.68 9.29
C SER A 188 -8.74 8.33 9.55
N ALA A 189 -8.71 9.50 10.19
CA ALA A 189 -7.46 10.17 10.53
C ALA A 189 -6.83 9.60 11.81
N LEU A 190 -5.51 9.42 11.82
CA LEU A 190 -4.72 9.17 13.02
C LEU A 190 -4.20 10.47 13.62
N THR A 191 -4.05 10.46 14.95
CA THR A 191 -3.24 11.44 15.67
C THR A 191 -2.13 10.72 16.42
N VAL A 192 -0.95 11.35 16.47
CA VAL A 192 0.23 10.85 17.16
C VAL A 192 0.66 11.86 18.21
N GLY A 193 0.84 11.38 19.43
CA GLY A 193 1.44 12.13 20.53
C GLY A 193 2.73 11.46 20.99
N VAL A 194 3.66 12.25 21.53
CA VAL A 194 4.90 11.74 22.13
C VAL A 194 5.12 12.36 23.50
N SER A 195 5.46 11.53 24.48
CA SER A 195 5.79 11.93 25.84
C SER A 195 7.16 11.36 26.22
N PRO A 196 8.21 12.19 26.37
CA PRO A 196 9.51 11.71 26.81
C PRO A 196 9.57 11.55 28.34
N ASP A 197 10.10 10.43 28.80
CA ASP A 197 10.59 10.23 30.16
C ASP A 197 12.11 10.42 30.19
N ASN A 198 12.54 11.58 30.69
CA ASN A 198 13.95 11.95 30.79
C ASN A 198 14.76 11.08 31.77
N ALA A 199 14.11 10.49 32.78
CA ALA A 199 14.78 9.67 33.78
C ALA A 199 15.18 8.31 33.20
N SER A 200 14.28 7.68 32.46
CA SER A 200 14.54 6.38 31.81
C SER A 200 15.06 6.49 30.38
N ARG A 201 15.04 7.69 29.76
CA ARG A 201 15.24 7.89 28.32
C ARG A 201 14.29 7.05 27.47
N THR A 202 13.07 6.86 27.93
CA THR A 202 12.03 6.19 27.16
C THR A 202 11.10 7.24 26.58
N ILE A 203 10.66 7.07 25.35
CA ILE A 203 9.54 7.83 24.80
C ILE A 203 8.31 6.93 24.80
N THR A 204 7.18 7.48 25.21
CA THR A 204 5.86 6.88 24.99
C THR A 204 5.25 7.56 23.78
N VAL A 205 4.94 6.78 22.75
CA VAL A 205 4.20 7.22 21.58
C VAL A 205 2.76 6.75 21.74
N LEU A 206 1.81 7.69 21.76
CA LEU A 206 0.38 7.43 21.80
C LEU A 206 -0.19 7.61 20.39
N VAL A 207 -0.96 6.62 19.91
CA VAL A 207 -1.70 6.71 18.65
C VAL A 207 -3.19 6.67 18.95
N GLU A 208 -3.93 7.61 18.38
CA GLU A 208 -5.38 7.70 18.56
C GLU A 208 -6.11 7.84 17.22
N ALA A 209 -7.36 7.42 17.22
CA ALA A 209 -8.34 7.75 16.19
C ALA A 209 -9.54 8.45 16.86
N GLY A 210 -9.75 9.73 16.55
CA GLY A 210 -10.85 10.50 17.12
C GLY A 210 -10.84 10.57 18.66
N ASN A 211 -9.66 10.73 19.28
CA ASN A 211 -9.44 10.71 20.75
C ASN A 211 -9.72 9.36 21.42
N THR A 212 -9.72 8.27 20.65
CA THR A 212 -9.76 6.90 21.20
C THR A 212 -8.40 6.26 20.95
N PRO A 213 -7.70 5.75 21.99
CA PRO A 213 -6.44 5.05 21.81
C PRO A 213 -6.58 3.86 20.87
N LEU A 214 -5.59 3.69 19.99
CA LEU A 214 -5.68 2.77 18.87
C LEU A 214 -4.63 1.67 18.97
N ALA A 215 -5.08 0.46 19.33
CA ALA A 215 -4.25 -0.74 19.35
C ALA A 215 -3.86 -1.22 17.95
N ASN A 216 -2.76 -1.98 17.87
CA ASN A 216 -2.22 -2.60 16.67
C ASN A 216 -1.92 -1.61 15.53
N ALA A 217 -1.66 -0.33 15.85
CA ALA A 217 -1.08 0.62 14.92
C ALA A 217 0.44 0.40 14.86
N VAL A 218 1.00 0.45 13.66
CA VAL A 218 2.43 0.36 13.44
C VAL A 218 3.05 1.73 13.68
N VAL A 219 3.89 1.84 14.69
CA VAL A 219 4.69 3.03 14.97
C VAL A 219 6.12 2.78 14.48
N THR A 220 6.64 3.69 13.64
CA THR A 220 8.04 3.71 13.22
C THR A 220 8.69 5.02 13.67
N VAL A 221 9.78 4.91 14.43
CA VAL A 221 10.59 6.04 14.90
C VAL A 221 11.93 6.01 14.21
N VAL A 222 12.26 7.11 13.54
CA VAL A 222 13.49 7.29 12.77
C VAL A 222 14.22 8.54 13.25
N GLY A 223 15.53 8.43 13.42
CA GLY A 223 16.45 9.54 13.64
C GLY A 223 17.87 9.09 13.35
N ASP A 224 18.87 9.96 13.50
CA ASP A 224 20.26 9.71 13.09
C ASP A 224 20.87 8.40 13.61
N SER A 225 20.44 7.95 14.79
CA SER A 225 20.96 6.75 15.47
C SER A 225 19.86 5.79 15.94
N ILE A 226 18.61 6.00 15.49
CA ILE A 226 17.48 5.16 15.88
C ILE A 226 16.63 4.82 14.68
N TYR A 227 16.33 3.54 14.55
CA TYR A 227 15.28 3.02 13.69
C TYR A 227 14.57 1.93 14.47
N GLN A 228 13.36 2.21 14.96
CA GLN A 228 12.55 1.25 15.69
C GLN A 228 11.14 1.18 15.11
N LYS A 229 10.60 -0.03 15.08
CA LYS A 229 9.24 -0.33 14.63
C LYS A 229 8.56 -1.19 15.67
N ALA A 230 7.37 -0.81 16.10
CA ALA A 230 6.59 -1.55 17.10
C ALA A 230 5.09 -1.39 16.82
N LEU A 231 4.28 -2.26 17.44
CA LEU A 231 2.83 -2.16 17.43
C LEU A 231 2.36 -1.52 18.74
N THR A 232 1.36 -0.66 18.67
CA THR A 232 0.67 -0.14 19.85
C THR A 232 -0.08 -1.24 20.58
N ASP A 233 -0.08 -1.16 21.91
CA ASP A 233 -0.83 -2.05 22.79
C ASP A 233 -2.32 -1.65 22.91
N SER A 234 -3.04 -2.25 23.85
CA SER A 234 -4.46 -1.96 24.09
C SER A 234 -4.75 -0.53 24.52
N ASP A 235 -3.75 0.17 25.07
CA ASP A 235 -3.84 1.56 25.50
C ASP A 235 -3.39 2.53 24.38
N GLY A 236 -3.13 2.00 23.18
CA GLY A 236 -2.68 2.78 22.04
C GLY A 236 -1.23 3.26 22.15
N GLU A 237 -0.44 2.67 23.05
CA GLU A 237 0.89 3.14 23.39
C GLU A 237 1.99 2.22 22.86
N VAL A 238 3.15 2.82 22.57
CA VAL A 238 4.43 2.16 22.34
C VAL A 238 5.48 2.83 23.21
N HIS A 239 6.25 2.04 23.96
CA HIS A 239 7.39 2.52 24.73
C HIS A 239 8.71 2.19 24.02
N ILE A 240 9.46 3.22 23.65
CA ILE A 240 10.72 3.10 22.90
C ILE A 240 11.87 3.62 23.74
N ALA A 241 12.84 2.75 24.00
CA ALA A 241 14.10 3.13 24.64
C ALA A 241 14.98 3.89 23.64
N MET A 242 15.37 5.11 24.01
CA MET A 242 16.20 5.97 23.18
C MET A 242 17.69 5.73 23.45
N PRO A 243 18.55 5.73 22.42
CA PRO A 243 19.99 5.61 22.60
C PRO A 243 20.52 6.76 23.46
N SER A 244 21.57 6.50 24.22
CA SER A 244 22.24 7.54 25.03
C SER A 244 23.03 8.47 24.12
N VAL A 245 22.64 9.75 24.12
CA VAL A 245 23.29 10.84 23.38
C VAL A 245 23.59 12.04 24.29
N VAL A 246 24.61 12.81 23.90
CA VAL A 246 25.07 14.02 24.61
C VAL A 246 24.27 15.27 24.27
N ASN A 247 23.61 15.28 23.10
CA ASN A 247 22.76 16.37 22.62
C ASN A 247 21.31 15.87 22.48
N ALA A 248 20.37 16.77 22.17
CA ALA A 248 19.03 16.35 21.79
C ALA A 248 19.08 15.50 20.50
N THR A 249 18.13 14.58 20.36
CA THR A 249 17.94 13.76 19.16
C THR A 249 16.64 14.17 18.50
N ASP A 250 16.74 14.68 17.28
CA ASP A 250 15.57 14.90 16.44
C ASP A 250 15.13 13.56 15.85
N ILE A 251 13.82 13.32 15.93
CA ILE A 251 13.18 12.09 15.44
C ILE A 251 11.94 12.42 14.63
N THR A 252 11.66 11.57 13.66
CA THR A 252 10.39 11.49 12.94
C THR A 252 9.67 10.22 13.37
N ILE A 253 8.43 10.39 13.80
CA ILE A 253 7.53 9.32 14.25
C ILE A 253 6.44 9.22 13.20
N THR A 254 6.27 8.03 12.63
CA THR A 254 5.15 7.72 11.74
C THR A 254 4.27 6.67 12.38
N ALA A 255 2.95 6.83 12.27
CA ALA A 255 1.98 5.83 12.67
C ALA A 255 1.12 5.44 11.48
N SER A 256 0.91 4.14 11.27
CA SER A 256 0.04 3.63 10.22
C SER A 256 -0.79 2.44 10.71
N ARG A 257 -2.00 2.35 10.21
CA ARG A 257 -2.89 1.20 10.41
C ARG A 257 -3.84 1.10 9.22
N ASN A 258 -4.18 -0.11 8.79
CA ASN A 258 -5.15 -0.28 7.71
C ASN A 258 -6.49 0.39 8.07
N GLY A 259 -7.12 1.04 7.08
CA GLY A 259 -8.33 1.85 7.27
C GLY A 259 -8.08 3.24 7.83
N TYR A 260 -6.82 3.66 7.98
CA TYR A 260 -6.46 4.98 8.46
C TYR A 260 -5.44 5.68 7.56
N VAL A 261 -5.53 7.02 7.53
CA VAL A 261 -4.52 7.88 6.91
C VAL A 261 -3.29 7.87 7.83
N PRO A 262 -2.08 7.56 7.33
CA PRO A 262 -0.87 7.63 8.14
C PRO A 262 -0.66 9.01 8.75
N ALA A 263 -0.20 9.04 10.00
CA ALA A 263 0.15 10.27 10.69
C ALA A 263 1.67 10.35 10.87
N GLU A 264 2.20 11.57 10.81
CA GLU A 264 3.61 11.87 11.03
C GLU A 264 3.75 13.00 12.05
N MET A 265 4.74 12.87 12.93
CA MET A 265 5.13 13.89 13.89
C MET A 265 6.65 13.97 13.96
N ASN A 266 7.18 15.18 14.02
CA ASN A 266 8.58 15.42 14.37
C ASN A 266 8.69 15.82 15.84
N ALA A 267 9.71 15.31 16.52
CA ALA A 267 9.97 15.62 17.93
C ALA A 267 11.47 15.71 18.19
N SER A 268 11.84 16.47 19.23
CA SER A 268 13.22 16.57 19.70
C SER A 268 13.30 15.99 21.11
N ILE A 269 14.05 14.90 21.26
CA ILE A 269 14.20 14.19 22.52
C ILE A 269 15.46 14.70 23.22
N PRO A 270 15.36 15.28 24.43
CA PRO A 270 16.51 15.84 25.12
C PRO A 270 17.54 14.76 25.48
N PRO A 271 18.80 15.17 25.71
CA PRO A 271 19.80 14.25 26.26
C PRO A 271 19.36 13.80 27.65
N GLY A 272 19.45 12.50 27.92
CA GLY A 272 19.11 11.92 29.21
C GLY A 272 20.28 11.81 30.17
N GLY A 273 19.93 11.83 31.45
CA GLY A 273 20.85 11.96 32.57
C GLY A 273 20.98 13.42 32.99
N ASN A 274 20.81 13.67 34.28
CA ASN A 274 20.94 14.98 34.93
C ASN A 274 22.03 15.82 34.26
N LEU A 275 21.63 16.88 33.57
CA LEU A 275 22.52 18.00 33.34
C LEU A 275 23.00 18.41 34.73
N ILE A 276 24.23 18.03 35.07
CA ILE A 276 24.88 18.63 36.22
C ILE A 276 25.01 20.09 35.81
N ASP A 277 24.18 20.96 36.38
CA ASP A 277 24.40 22.40 36.33
C ASP A 277 25.80 22.64 36.90
N MET A 278 26.79 22.72 36.01
CA MET A 278 28.11 23.15 36.38
C MET A 278 28.02 24.65 36.60
N ASN A 279 27.67 25.04 37.81
CA ASN A 279 27.85 26.42 38.25
C ASN A 279 29.36 26.71 38.22
N LEU A 280 29.80 27.35 37.14
CA LEU A 280 31.15 27.86 37.02
C LEU A 280 31.29 29.07 37.95
N VAL A 281 31.70 28.83 39.19
CA VAL A 281 32.12 29.91 40.08
C VAL A 281 33.57 30.24 39.72
N VAL A 282 33.79 31.42 39.15
CA VAL A 282 35.14 31.97 38.96
C VAL A 282 35.43 32.89 40.15
N PRO A 283 36.03 32.39 41.25
CA PRO A 283 36.46 33.27 42.31
C PRO A 283 37.55 34.20 41.76
N THR A 284 37.33 35.50 41.89
CA THR A 284 38.36 36.49 41.64
C THR A 284 39.33 36.46 42.82
N ILE A 285 40.56 35.99 42.60
CA ILE A 285 41.59 36.03 43.64
C ILE A 285 42.44 37.29 43.37
N VAL A 286 42.41 38.22 44.32
CA VAL A 286 43.22 39.44 44.27
C VAL A 286 44.47 39.21 45.12
N ILE A 287 45.64 39.19 44.47
CA ILE A 287 46.95 39.18 45.15
C ILE A 287 47.66 40.47 44.75
N GLY A 288 47.54 41.52 45.58
CA GLY A 288 48.07 42.84 45.27
C GLY A 288 47.33 43.53 44.11
N ALA A 289 48.05 44.24 43.23
CA ALA A 289 47.48 44.97 42.08
C ALA A 289 47.22 44.10 40.84
N ILE A 290 47.29 42.77 40.96
CA ILE A 290 47.09 41.83 39.85
C ILE A 290 45.84 40.99 40.15
N THR A 291 44.88 41.04 39.24
CA THR A 291 43.66 40.22 39.29
C THR A 291 43.89 38.94 38.48
N LEU A 292 43.83 37.76 39.11
CA LEU A 292 43.86 36.48 38.41
C LEU A 292 42.50 35.78 38.52
N ALA A 293 41.97 35.32 37.39
CA ALA A 293 40.79 34.46 37.35
C ALA A 293 41.25 33.00 37.58
N ALA A 294 40.81 32.38 38.67
CA ALA A 294 41.05 30.97 38.92
C ALA A 294 39.80 30.15 38.52
N LEU A 295 39.99 29.13 37.68
CA LEU A 295 38.93 28.20 37.29
C LEU A 295 38.87 27.06 38.32
N ILE A 296 37.76 26.92 39.05
CA ILE A 296 37.53 25.77 39.93
C ILE A 296 36.39 24.94 39.36
N LEU A 297 36.70 23.73 38.88
CA LEU A 297 35.71 22.73 38.46
C LEU A 297 35.32 21.87 39.67
N TYR A 298 34.07 21.98 40.14
CA TYR A 298 33.56 21.13 41.21
C TYR A 298 33.00 19.83 40.60
N ASN A 299 33.69 18.72 40.83
CA ASN A 299 33.26 17.41 40.34
C ASN A 299 32.65 16.63 41.51
N LYS A 300 31.32 16.64 41.66
CA LYS A 300 30.64 15.87 42.71
C LYS A 300 30.46 14.43 42.23
N LYS A 301 31.18 13.50 42.85
CA LYS A 301 31.15 12.06 42.55
C LYS A 301 29.78 11.46 42.94
N LYS A 302 29.29 10.57 42.07
CA LYS A 302 28.07 9.75 42.18
C LYS A 302 27.90 9.07 43.55
N VAL A 303 26.65 9.00 44.01
CA VAL A 303 26.09 7.84 44.74
C VAL A 303 25.17 7.13 43.78
#